data_AF-A0A439D6L0-F1
#
_entry.id   AF-A0A439D6L0-F1
#
_cell.length_a   1.000
_cell.length_b   1.000
_cell.length_c   1.000
_cell.angle_alpha   90.00
_cell.angle_beta   90.00
_cell.angle_gamma   90.00
#
_symmetry.space_group_name_H-M   'P 1'
#
loop_
_entity.id
_entity.type
_entity.pdbx_description
1 polymer ?
#
loop_
_entity_poly.entity_id
_entity_poly.type
_entity_poly.pdbx_seq_one_letter_code
_entity_poly.pdbx_strand_id
1 'polypeptide(L)'
;MRMDVGLGKPGKLASRNLRVALPAICDFVDAYFESGTPPKTPKQVLICCETGRDLAVGVALALSCQFLDDEGNYRPRAKDAAVNKDLIRKRLSRITSAWAEANPSRTTLQSVNSYLMG
;
A
#
# COMPACT_ATOMS: atom_id res chain seq x y z
N MET A 1 -1.29 -8.11 15.03
CA MET A 1 -2.53 -7.97 14.25
C MET A 1 -2.26 -8.58 12.87
N ARG A 2 -3.20 -9.35 12.29
CA ARG A 2 -3.05 -10.00 10.97
C ARG A 2 -4.34 -9.79 10.17
N MET A 3 -4.20 -9.54 8.86
CA MET A 3 -5.30 -9.45 7.91
C MET A 3 -5.03 -10.39 6.74
N ASP A 4 -6.00 -11.23 6.41
CA ASP A 4 -6.00 -12.02 5.18
C ASP A 4 -7.04 -11.42 4.23
N VAL A 5 -6.57 -10.76 3.16
CA VAL A 5 -7.43 -9.91 2.30
C VAL A 5 -8.32 -10.72 1.34
N GLY A 6 -7.91 -11.93 0.96
CA GLY A 6 -8.72 -12.80 0.10
C GLY A 6 -8.91 -12.30 -1.34
N LEU A 7 -7.85 -11.79 -1.99
CA LEU A 7 -7.95 -11.19 -3.34
C LEU A 7 -8.26 -12.20 -4.47
N GLY A 8 -8.12 -13.51 -4.22
CA GLY A 8 -8.24 -14.57 -5.22
C GLY A 8 -6.92 -14.93 -5.89
N LYS A 9 -6.98 -15.73 -6.96
CA LYS A 9 -5.78 -16.17 -7.70
C LYS A 9 -5.08 -14.98 -8.39
N PRO A 10 -3.74 -14.97 -8.49
CA PRO A 10 -3.01 -13.92 -9.18
C PRO A 10 -3.52 -13.67 -10.60
N GLY A 11 -3.49 -12.41 -11.00
CA GLY A 11 -3.94 -11.95 -12.32
C GLY A 11 -4.97 -10.84 -12.24
N LYS A 12 -5.62 -10.57 -13.38
CA LYS A 12 -6.50 -9.39 -13.56
C LYS A 12 -7.62 -9.30 -12.52
N LEU A 13 -8.20 -10.43 -12.11
CA LEU A 13 -9.28 -10.44 -11.13
C LEU A 13 -8.78 -10.01 -9.74
N ALA A 14 -7.66 -10.54 -9.28
CA ALA A 14 -7.08 -10.14 -8.00
C ALA A 14 -6.66 -8.66 -8.00
N SER A 15 -6.11 -8.13 -9.10
CA SER A 15 -5.82 -6.71 -9.23
C SER A 15 -7.09 -5.85 -9.16
N ARG A 16 -8.22 -6.30 -9.72
CA ARG A 16 -9.50 -5.57 -9.61
C ARG A 16 -10.03 -5.60 -8.18
N ASN A 17 -10.00 -6.76 -7.53
CA ASN A 17 -10.41 -6.92 -6.14
C ASN A 17 -9.55 -6.06 -5.20
N LEU A 18 -8.26 -5.87 -5.52
CA LEU A 18 -7.37 -5.00 -4.76
C LEU A 18 -7.93 -3.58 -4.63
N ARG A 19 -8.48 -2.99 -5.70
CA ARG A 19 -9.08 -1.64 -5.64
C ARG A 19 -10.16 -1.55 -4.55
N VAL A 20 -11.02 -2.56 -4.47
CA VAL A 20 -12.13 -2.64 -3.51
C VAL A 20 -11.62 -2.91 -2.10
N ALA A 21 -10.52 -3.65 -1.97
CA ALA A 21 -9.93 -4.00 -0.68
C ALA A 21 -9.05 -2.90 -0.07
N LEU A 22 -8.46 -2.01 -0.89
CA LEU A 22 -7.52 -0.98 -0.43
C LEU A 22 -8.06 -0.07 0.69
N PRO A 23 -9.33 0.39 0.69
CA PRO A 23 -9.90 1.10 1.84
C PRO A 23 -9.77 0.32 3.14
N ALA A 24 -10.22 -0.94 3.16
CA ALA A 24 -10.19 -1.78 4.36
C ALA A 24 -8.76 -2.12 4.81
N ILE A 25 -7.84 -2.32 3.85
CA ILE A 25 -6.41 -2.50 4.17
C ILE A 25 -5.83 -1.24 4.83
N CYS A 26 -6.16 -0.05 4.31
CA CYS A 26 -5.70 1.20 4.91
C CYS A 26 -6.30 1.39 6.31
N ASP A 27 -7.59 1.11 6.51
CA ASP A 27 -8.24 1.21 7.82
C ASP A 27 -7.61 0.24 8.85
N PHE A 28 -7.28 -0.98 8.42
CA PHE A 28 -6.56 -1.96 9.24
C PHE A 28 -5.19 -1.44 9.67
N VAL A 29 -4.44 -0.82 8.75
CA VAL A 29 -3.10 -0.27 9.05
C VAL A 29 -3.20 0.96 9.95
N ASP A 30 -4.18 1.82 9.73
CA ASP A 30 -4.45 3.01 10.56
C ASP A 30 -4.71 2.60 12.02
N ALA A 31 -5.63 1.64 12.22
CA ALA A 31 -5.92 1.09 13.54
C ALA A 31 -4.69 0.46 14.21
N TYR A 32 -3.82 -0.21 13.46
CA TYR A 32 -2.56 -0.73 14.00
C TYR A 32 -1.65 0.39 14.49
N PHE A 33 -1.51 1.48 13.74
CA PHE A 33 -0.69 2.63 14.14
C PHE A 33 -1.30 3.43 15.30
N GLU A 34 -2.61 3.53 15.40
CA GLU A 34 -3.32 4.18 16.51
C GLU A 34 -3.37 3.35 17.80
N SER A 35 -3.26 2.02 17.70
CA SER A 35 -3.41 1.13 18.86
C SER A 35 -2.22 1.15 19.84
N GLY A 36 -2.53 1.09 21.14
CA GLY A 36 -1.57 0.73 22.20
C GLY A 36 -0.72 1.88 22.78
N THR A 37 0.11 1.52 23.77
CA THR A 37 1.09 2.42 24.38
C THR A 37 2.27 2.67 23.44
N PRO A 38 2.99 3.80 23.56
CA PRO A 38 4.17 4.10 22.74
C PRO A 38 5.14 2.91 22.73
N PRO A 39 5.42 2.32 21.57
CA PRO A 39 6.20 1.09 21.51
C PRO A 39 7.68 1.40 21.74
N LYS A 40 8.40 0.45 22.36
CA LYS A 40 9.86 0.55 22.55
C LYS A 40 10.64 0.46 21.23
N THR A 41 10.00 -0.06 20.18
CA THR A 41 10.56 -0.21 18.83
C THR A 41 9.58 0.38 17.80
N PRO A 42 10.05 0.82 16.62
CA PRO A 42 9.16 1.27 15.55
C PRO A 42 8.13 0.19 15.20
N LYS A 43 6.88 0.61 14.94
CA LYS A 43 5.83 -0.26 14.40
C LYS A 43 6.19 -0.69 12.98
N GLN A 44 5.90 -1.93 12.63
CA GLN A 44 6.24 -2.50 11.33
C GLN A 44 5.05 -3.23 10.71
N VAL A 45 4.90 -3.09 9.39
CA VAL A 45 3.85 -3.76 8.60
C VAL A 45 4.53 -4.63 7.55
N LEU A 46 4.28 -5.93 7.59
CA LEU A 46 4.72 -6.87 6.56
C LEU A 46 3.58 -7.11 5.57
N ILE A 47 3.89 -6.98 4.29
CA ILE A 47 2.94 -7.16 3.19
C ILE A 47 3.45 -8.31 2.33
N CYS A 48 2.62 -9.34 2.16
CA CYS A 48 2.99 -10.51 1.37
C CYS A 48 1.92 -10.82 0.32
N CYS A 49 2.38 -11.31 -0.83
CA CYS A 49 1.57 -12.02 -1.81
C CYS A 49 2.41 -13.20 -2.32
N GLU A 50 1.85 -14.04 -3.19
CA GLU A 50 2.51 -15.29 -3.65
C GLU A 50 3.97 -15.09 -4.12
N THR A 51 4.24 -14.03 -4.89
CA THR A 51 5.60 -13.74 -5.39
C THR A 51 6.30 -12.58 -4.69
N GLY A 52 5.57 -11.75 -3.93
CA GLY A 52 6.08 -10.47 -3.43
C GLY A 52 6.37 -9.41 -4.51
N ARG A 53 6.04 -9.66 -5.79
CA ARG A 53 6.43 -8.78 -6.91
C ARG A 53 5.30 -7.90 -7.47
N ASP A 54 4.04 -8.28 -7.26
CA ASP A 54 2.88 -7.61 -7.88
C ASP A 54 1.91 -6.98 -6.86
N LEU A 55 0.95 -7.76 -6.35
CA LEU A 55 -0.11 -7.24 -5.47
C LEU A 55 0.44 -6.64 -4.18
N ALA A 56 1.45 -7.28 -3.57
CA ALA A 56 2.13 -6.77 -2.39
C ALA A 56 2.77 -5.39 -2.66
N VAL A 57 3.37 -5.20 -3.84
CA VAL A 57 3.94 -3.92 -4.26
C VAL A 57 2.83 -2.87 -4.43
N GLY A 58 1.69 -3.25 -5.01
CA GLY A 58 0.53 -2.37 -5.12
C GLY A 58 -0.01 -1.89 -3.76
N VAL A 59 -0.11 -2.80 -2.78
CA VAL A 59 -0.49 -2.45 -1.40
C VAL A 59 0.56 -1.55 -0.76
N ALA A 60 1.85 -1.90 -0.86
CA ALA A 60 2.94 -1.10 -0.31
C ALA A 60 2.94 0.32 -0.88
N LEU A 61 2.67 0.45 -2.18
CA LEU A 61 2.55 1.75 -2.85
C LEU A 61 1.40 2.58 -2.28
N ALA A 62 0.20 1.98 -2.14
CA ALA A 62 -0.95 2.67 -1.57
C ALA A 62 -0.68 3.12 -0.12
N LEU A 63 -0.13 2.24 0.71
CA LEU A 63 0.20 2.56 2.10
C LEU A 63 1.29 3.63 2.18
N SER A 64 2.33 3.56 1.33
CA SER A 64 3.37 4.60 1.29
C SER A 64 2.80 5.96 0.92
N CYS A 65 1.81 6.04 0.02
CA CYS A 65 1.17 7.30 -0.32
C CYS A 65 0.30 7.83 0.83
N GLN A 66 -0.36 6.95 1.59
CA GLN A 66 -1.31 7.33 2.64
C GLN A 66 -0.63 7.67 3.98
N PHE A 67 0.42 6.92 4.35
CA PHE A 67 0.98 6.91 5.70
C PHE A 67 2.41 7.40 5.81
N LEU A 68 3.07 7.74 4.70
CA LEU A 68 4.45 8.25 4.74
C LEU A 68 4.52 9.68 4.18
N ASP A 69 5.33 10.51 4.84
CA ASP A 69 5.74 11.80 4.31
C ASP A 69 6.83 11.64 3.24
N ASP A 70 7.27 12.74 2.64
CA ASP A 70 8.24 12.74 1.56
C ASP A 70 9.65 12.32 1.96
N GLU A 71 9.97 12.21 3.23
CA GLU A 71 11.23 11.67 3.74
C GLU A 71 11.10 10.16 4.05
N GLY A 72 9.87 9.65 4.12
CA GLY A 72 9.58 8.26 4.47
C GLY A 72 9.25 8.07 5.94
N ASN A 73 9.02 9.15 6.68
CA ASN A 73 8.56 9.08 8.07
C ASN A 73 7.05 8.83 8.10
N TYR A 74 6.60 8.16 9.16
CA TYR A 74 5.18 7.97 9.41
C TYR A 74 4.46 9.31 9.55
N ARG A 75 3.35 9.45 8.84
CA ARG A 75 2.37 10.51 9.01
C ARG A 75 0.98 9.87 9.20
N PRO A 76 0.15 10.40 10.12
CA PRO A 76 -1.24 9.99 10.22
C PRO A 76 -1.96 10.15 8.88
N ARG A 77 -2.87 9.22 8.59
CA ARG A 77 -3.62 9.25 7.33
C ARG A 77 -4.54 10.46 7.28
N ALA A 78 -4.35 11.31 6.29
CA ALA A 78 -5.26 12.39 5.99
C ALA A 78 -6.26 11.92 4.91
N LYS A 79 -7.53 11.76 5.28
CA LYS A 79 -8.59 11.26 4.39
C LYS A 79 -8.76 12.10 3.12
N ASP A 80 -8.39 13.38 3.16
CA ASP A 80 -8.50 14.34 2.05
C ASP A 80 -7.15 14.71 1.43
N ALA A 81 -6.06 14.00 1.75
CA ALA A 81 -4.78 14.28 1.12
C ALA A 81 -4.87 13.98 -0.39
N ALA A 82 -4.81 15.03 -1.20
CA ALA A 82 -4.78 14.91 -2.65
C ALA A 82 -3.52 14.17 -3.08
N VAL A 83 -3.65 12.88 -3.39
CA VAL A 83 -2.59 12.10 -4.01
C VAL A 83 -2.61 12.38 -5.49
N ASN A 84 -1.46 12.73 -6.07
CA ASN A 84 -1.31 12.95 -7.50
C ASN A 84 -0.37 11.92 -8.14
N LYS A 85 -0.32 11.91 -9.47
CA LYS A 85 0.51 10.96 -10.23
C LYS A 85 2.01 11.11 -9.94
N ASP A 86 2.49 12.30 -9.61
CA ASP A 86 3.90 12.54 -9.33
C ASP A 86 4.32 11.90 -8.01
N LEU A 87 3.49 12.05 -6.98
CA LEU A 87 3.67 11.37 -5.70
C LEU A 87 3.69 9.86 -5.90
N ILE A 88 2.71 9.29 -6.61
CA ILE A 88 2.63 7.84 -6.87
C ILE A 88 3.90 7.34 -7.58
N ARG A 89 4.37 8.05 -8.62
CA ARG A 89 5.60 7.68 -9.35
C ARG A 89 6.83 7.75 -8.45
N LYS A 90 6.96 8.81 -7.64
CA LYS A 90 8.04 8.95 -6.66
C LYS A 90 8.06 7.81 -5.65
N ARG A 91 6.88 7.42 -5.13
CA ARG A 91 6.77 6.28 -4.19
C ARG A 91 7.09 4.96 -4.83
N LEU A 92 6.58 4.70 -6.03
CA LEU A 92 6.89 3.48 -6.76
C LEU A 92 8.40 3.38 -7.05
N SER A 93 9.03 4.47 -7.48
CA SER A 93 10.48 4.51 -7.72
C SER A 93 11.27 4.13 -6.47
N ARG A 94 10.89 4.62 -5.29
CA ARG A 94 11.55 4.25 -4.03
C ARG A 94 11.39 2.77 -3.71
N ILE A 95 10.19 2.22 -3.91
CA ILE A 95 9.93 0.79 -3.69
C ILE A 95 10.79 -0.05 -4.63
N THR A 96 10.85 0.28 -5.92
CA THR A 96 11.68 -0.46 -6.90
C THR A 96 13.18 -0.31 -6.64
N SER A 97 13.62 0.79 -6.04
CA SER A 97 15.02 0.96 -5.62
C SER A 97 15.38 0.12 -4.40
N ALA A 98 14.45 -0.06 -3.45
CA ALA A 98 14.65 -0.88 -2.26
C ALA A 98 14.43 -2.38 -2.53
N TRP A 99 13.57 -2.71 -3.49
CA TRP A 99 13.26 -4.07 -3.90
C TRP A 99 13.28 -4.20 -5.42
N ALA A 100 14.41 -4.66 -5.96
CA ALA A 100 14.65 -4.71 -7.41
C ALA A 100 13.68 -5.64 -8.16
N GLU A 101 13.11 -6.64 -7.50
CA GLU A 101 12.13 -7.54 -8.13
C GLU A 101 10.70 -6.97 -8.14
N ALA A 102 10.47 -5.78 -7.57
CA ALA A 102 9.18 -5.11 -7.63
C ALA A 102 8.76 -4.90 -9.10
N ASN A 103 7.68 -5.57 -9.51
CA ASN A 103 7.18 -5.53 -10.87
C ASN A 103 5.64 -5.58 -10.88
N PRO A 104 4.98 -4.53 -10.33
CA PRO A 104 3.52 -4.48 -10.30
C PRO A 104 2.96 -4.43 -11.71
N SER A 105 1.95 -5.25 -11.97
CA SER A 105 1.31 -5.29 -13.28
C SER A 105 0.60 -3.97 -13.58
N ARG A 106 0.42 -3.65 -14.88
CA ARG A 106 -0.35 -2.48 -15.29
C ARG A 106 -1.75 -2.45 -14.66
N THR A 107 -2.38 -3.62 -14.51
CA THR A 107 -3.71 -3.73 -13.89
C THR A 107 -3.67 -3.38 -12.39
N THR A 108 -2.63 -3.85 -11.68
CA THR A 108 -2.40 -3.51 -10.27
C THR A 108 -2.21 -2.00 -10.10
N LEU A 109 -1.35 -1.38 -10.92
CA LEU A 109 -1.14 0.06 -10.90
C LEU A 109 -2.41 0.86 -11.23
N GLN A 110 -3.23 0.40 -12.19
CA GLN A 110 -4.52 1.02 -12.49
C GLN A 110 -5.47 0.98 -11.29
N SER A 111 -5.55 -0.15 -10.59
CA SER A 111 -6.37 -0.28 -9.39
C SER A 111 -5.90 0.63 -8.25
N VAL A 112 -4.59 0.70 -8.00
CA VAL A 112 -4.01 1.60 -6.99
C VAL A 112 -4.24 3.06 -7.35
N ASN A 113 -3.99 3.44 -8.60
CA ASN A 113 -4.20 4.81 -9.09
C ASN A 113 -5.65 5.25 -8.93
N SER A 114 -6.61 4.39 -9.30
CA SER A 114 -8.02 4.72 -9.17
C SER A 114 -8.49 4.75 -7.72
N TYR A 115 -7.89 3.96 -6.83
CA TYR A 115 -8.14 4.12 -5.39
C TYR A 115 -7.61 5.46 -4.87
N LEU A 116 -6.39 5.84 -5.24
CA LEU A 116 -5.72 7.03 -4.69
C LEU A 116 -6.20 8.35 -5.29
N MET A 117 -6.67 8.35 -6.54
CA MET A 117 -7.01 9.58 -7.28
C MET A 117 -8.50 9.70 -7.67
N GLY A 118 -9.30 8.64 -7.52
CA GLY A 118 -10.67 8.55 -8.04
C GLY A 118 -10.72 7.92 -9.43
#